data_AF-A0A970YIR2-F1
#
_entry.id   AF-A0A970YIR2-F1
#
_cell.length_a   1.000
_cell.length_b   1.000
_cell.length_c   1.000
_cell.angle_alpha   90.00
_cell.angle_beta   90.00
_cell.angle_gamma   90.00
#
_symmetry.space_group_name_H-M   'P 1'
#
loop_
_entity.id
_entity.type
_entity.pdbx_description
1 polymer ?
#
loop_
_entity_poly.entity_id
_entity_poly.type
_entity_poly.pdbx_seq_one_letter_code
_entity_poly.pdbx_strand_id
1 'polypeptide(L)'
;MSKKDTAIEVAESPYLVLKNGSNIVEVVEENLGAEGVSAYDLDRVKIPAGGATAFEIPTLDGEESAKDIEGIIIYWKTARAYWPEKFNGENNPPQCSSVDGEVGQGNPGGYCAKCPLAQFGSADNGKGQACKQMRQMFIVRENDILPLVITLPPTSIKPAKQYFMRLASKGIKYAHVVSRISLEKAKSTDGITYSKAVFSLVQQLEPEICEKIDAFTESIRPMLETVSIDTGEAPDWDN
;
A
#
# COMPACT_ATOMS: atom_id res chain seq x y z
N MET A 1 12.10 47.40 24.69
CA MET A 1 11.87 45.95 24.58
C MET A 1 10.46 45.74 24.06
N SER A 2 10.29 45.63 22.75
CA SER A 2 8.99 45.34 22.13
C SER A 2 8.97 43.85 21.82
N LYS A 3 8.12 43.09 22.51
CA LYS A 3 7.85 41.68 22.19
C LYS A 3 7.07 41.68 20.88
N LYS A 4 7.68 41.16 19.81
CA LYS A 4 6.95 40.77 18.60
C LYS A 4 6.24 39.46 18.94
N ASP A 5 4.92 39.53 19.02
CA ASP A 5 4.07 38.35 18.92
C ASP A 5 4.21 37.81 17.48
N THR A 6 4.98 36.73 17.33
CA THR A 6 5.03 35.98 16.09
C THR A 6 3.81 35.08 16.08
N ALA A 7 2.75 35.50 15.41
CA ALA A 7 1.68 34.60 15.00
C ALA A 7 2.31 33.47 14.19
N ILE A 8 2.18 32.24 14.68
CA ILE A 8 2.52 31.04 13.92
C ILE A 8 1.42 30.94 12.85
N GLU A 9 1.74 31.31 11.61
CA GLU A 9 0.93 30.93 10.47
C GLU A 9 0.88 29.40 10.46
N VAL A 10 -0.30 28.83 10.71
CA VAL A 10 -0.56 27.42 10.50
C VAL A 10 -0.39 27.20 9.00
N ALA A 11 0.75 26.66 8.59
CA ALA A 11 1.01 26.34 7.19
C ALA A 11 -0.13 25.43 6.72
N GLU A 12 -0.88 25.84 5.69
CA GLU A 12 -1.92 25.00 5.11
C GLU A 12 -1.34 23.63 4.78
N SER A 13 -1.99 22.57 5.28
CA SER A 13 -1.55 21.22 4.98
C SER A 13 -1.53 21.04 3.47
N PRO A 14 -0.42 20.57 2.89
CA PRO A 14 -0.36 20.45 1.45
C PRO A 14 -1.22 19.28 0.94
N TYR A 15 -1.59 18.36 1.84
CA TYR A 15 -2.55 17.28 1.60
C TYR A 15 -3.96 17.81 1.38
N LEU A 16 -4.50 17.63 0.16
CA LEU A 16 -5.84 18.08 -0.20
C LEU A 16 -6.95 17.55 0.73
N VAL A 17 -6.80 16.31 1.22
CA VAL A 17 -7.76 15.70 2.15
C VAL A 17 -7.80 16.40 3.52
N LEU A 18 -6.82 17.25 3.82
CA LEU A 18 -6.63 17.91 5.12
C LEU A 18 -6.87 19.42 5.07
N LYS A 19 -7.15 19.98 3.89
CA LYS A 19 -7.47 21.40 3.74
C LYS A 19 -8.85 21.70 4.32
N ASN A 20 -8.94 22.75 5.15
CA ASN A 20 -10.22 23.19 5.69
C ASN A 20 -11.13 23.70 4.56
N GLY A 21 -12.37 23.22 4.48
CA GLY A 21 -13.36 23.68 3.50
C GLY A 21 -13.27 23.03 2.11
N SER A 22 -12.40 22.05 1.89
CA SER A 22 -12.50 21.21 0.69
C SER A 22 -13.75 20.34 0.83
N ASN A 23 -14.77 20.61 0.00
CA ASN A 23 -15.92 19.73 -0.10
C ASN A 23 -15.51 18.52 -0.95
N ILE A 24 -14.66 17.66 -0.38
CA ILE A 24 -14.15 16.43 -0.99
C ILE A 24 -15.33 15.59 -1.50
N VAL A 25 -16.43 15.57 -0.76
CA VAL A 25 -17.65 14.88 -1.13
C VAL A 25 -18.24 15.47 -2.41
N GLU A 26 -18.42 16.79 -2.50
CA GLU A 26 -18.90 17.45 -3.74
C GLU A 26 -17.95 17.24 -4.92
N VAL A 27 -16.63 17.31 -4.71
CA VAL A 27 -15.66 17.05 -5.78
C VAL A 27 -15.78 15.62 -6.28
N VAL A 28 -15.89 14.64 -5.37
CA VAL A 28 -16.06 13.23 -5.72
C VAL A 28 -17.42 13.00 -6.39
N GLU A 29 -18.50 13.58 -5.88
CA GLU A 29 -19.85 13.47 -6.44
C GLU A 29 -19.97 14.11 -7.82
N GLU A 30 -19.34 15.26 -8.07
CA GLU A 30 -19.34 15.89 -9.40
C GLU A 30 -18.57 15.06 -10.43
N ASN A 31 -17.48 14.40 -10.01
CA ASN A 31 -16.65 13.59 -10.92
C ASN A 31 -17.20 12.16 -11.13
N LEU A 32 -17.86 11.56 -10.13
CA LEU A 32 -18.29 10.15 -10.17
C LEU A 32 -19.81 9.98 -10.18
N GLY A 33 -20.58 11.04 -9.95
CA GLY A 33 -22.04 10.99 -9.92
C GLY A 33 -22.57 9.91 -8.97
N ALA A 34 -23.55 9.15 -9.45
CA ALA A 34 -24.17 8.07 -8.69
C ALA A 34 -23.32 6.79 -8.60
N GLU A 35 -22.21 6.70 -9.33
CA GLU A 35 -21.31 5.52 -9.31
C GLU A 35 -20.52 5.47 -7.98
N GLY A 36 -20.17 6.64 -7.44
CA GLY A 36 -19.39 6.78 -6.21
C GLY A 36 -17.96 6.24 -6.35
N VAL A 37 -17.24 6.12 -5.23
CA VAL A 37 -15.90 5.50 -5.20
C VAL A 37 -16.05 4.05 -4.76
N SER A 38 -15.67 3.11 -5.63
CA SER A 38 -15.50 1.72 -5.25
C SER A 38 -14.04 1.39 -4.97
N ALA A 39 -13.84 0.27 -4.29
CA ALA A 39 -12.53 -0.32 -4.04
C ALA A 39 -11.74 -0.68 -5.32
N TYR A 40 -12.41 -0.77 -6.48
CA TYR A 40 -11.78 -1.07 -7.76
C TYR A 40 -11.21 0.18 -8.45
N ASP A 41 -11.70 1.37 -8.08
CA ASP A 41 -11.39 2.64 -8.76
C ASP A 41 -10.13 3.32 -8.22
N LEU A 42 -9.56 2.80 -7.14
CA LEU A 42 -8.34 3.36 -6.56
C LEU A 42 -7.12 3.02 -7.44
N ASP A 43 -6.33 4.05 -7.73
CA ASP A 43 -5.07 3.92 -8.45
C ASP A 43 -4.13 2.92 -7.76
N ARG A 44 -3.45 2.11 -8.57
CA ARG A 44 -2.58 1.03 -8.11
C ARG A 44 -1.17 1.23 -8.61
N VAL A 45 -0.21 1.26 -7.70
CA VAL A 45 1.22 1.19 -8.03
C VAL A 45 1.74 -0.22 -7.81
N LYS A 46 2.37 -0.78 -8.83
CA LYS A 46 3.02 -2.09 -8.79
C LYS A 46 4.48 -1.96 -8.37
N ILE A 47 4.97 -2.98 -7.67
CA ILE A 47 6.42 -3.16 -7.51
C ILE A 47 6.93 -3.79 -8.80
N PRO A 48 7.85 -3.13 -9.53
CA PRO A 48 8.32 -3.64 -10.81
C PRO A 48 9.15 -4.92 -10.64
N ALA A 49 9.15 -5.76 -11.68
CA ALA A 49 9.97 -6.95 -11.75
C ALA A 49 11.45 -6.63 -12.07
N GLY A 50 12.33 -7.63 -12.00
CA GLY A 50 13.72 -7.54 -12.48
C GLY A 50 14.64 -6.56 -11.74
N GLY A 51 14.22 -6.02 -10.59
CA GLY A 51 15.03 -5.11 -9.79
C GLY A 51 15.05 -3.67 -10.28
N ALA A 52 14.06 -3.23 -11.06
CA ALA A 52 13.88 -1.82 -11.37
C ALA A 52 13.61 -1.00 -10.08
N THR A 53 14.20 0.18 -9.98
CA THR A 53 14.16 0.99 -8.76
C THR A 53 13.32 2.26 -8.89
N ALA A 54 12.36 2.25 -9.81
CA ALA A 54 11.41 3.33 -10.01
C ALA A 54 9.99 2.76 -10.05
N PHE A 55 9.04 3.53 -9.56
CA PHE A 55 7.61 3.29 -9.64
C PHE A 55 7.04 3.96 -10.89
N GLU A 56 5.99 3.38 -11.45
CA GLU A 56 5.09 4.04 -12.40
C GLU A 56 3.85 4.44 -11.60
N ILE A 57 3.66 5.74 -11.39
CA ILE A 57 2.58 6.29 -10.57
C ILE A 57 1.52 6.88 -11.50
N PRO A 58 0.25 6.41 -11.42
CA PRO A 58 -0.85 7.02 -12.15
C PRO A 58 -1.04 8.50 -11.78
N THR A 59 -1.33 9.32 -12.79
CA THR A 59 -1.56 10.77 -12.72
C THR A 59 -2.61 11.17 -13.76
N LEU A 60 -3.06 12.43 -13.73
CA LEU A 60 -3.99 12.96 -14.72
C LEU A 60 -3.44 12.94 -16.17
N ASP A 61 -2.12 13.04 -16.32
CA ASP A 61 -1.44 13.06 -17.62
C ASP A 61 -0.96 11.67 -18.10
N GLY A 62 -1.35 10.60 -17.39
CA GLY A 62 -0.89 9.23 -17.63
C GLY A 62 -0.05 8.71 -16.46
N GLU A 63 1.13 8.15 -16.73
CA GLU A 63 2.01 7.61 -15.69
C GLU A 63 3.30 8.41 -15.54
N GLU A 64 3.67 8.70 -14.30
CA GLU A 64 4.94 9.34 -13.94
C GLU A 64 5.92 8.31 -13.38
N SER A 65 7.17 8.34 -13.86
CA SER A 65 8.25 7.54 -13.27
C SER A 65 8.84 8.25 -12.04
N ALA A 66 8.69 7.66 -10.86
CA ALA A 66 9.17 8.22 -9.60
C ALA A 66 10.12 7.25 -8.88
N LYS A 67 11.18 7.77 -8.25
CA LYS A 67 12.09 6.94 -7.43
C LYS A 67 11.47 6.52 -6.09
N ASP A 68 10.53 7.34 -5.62
CA ASP A 68 9.98 7.29 -4.29
C ASP A 68 8.49 7.59 -4.32
N ILE A 69 7.73 6.91 -3.45
CA ILE A 69 6.36 7.31 -3.09
C ILE A 69 6.43 7.97 -1.72
N GLU A 70 6.08 9.25 -1.64
CA GLU A 70 5.93 9.98 -0.38
C GLU A 70 4.45 10.22 -0.09
N GLY A 71 4.04 9.89 1.14
CA GLY A 71 2.66 10.10 1.56
C GLY A 71 2.38 9.54 2.95
N ILE A 72 1.13 9.70 3.38
CA ILE A 72 0.63 9.22 4.66
C ILE A 72 0.03 7.84 4.44
N ILE A 73 0.59 6.82 5.10
CA ILE A 73 -0.02 5.48 5.11
C ILE A 73 -1.23 5.55 6.02
N ILE A 74 -2.44 5.48 5.46
CA ILE A 74 -3.69 5.61 6.24
C ILE A 74 -4.22 4.24 6.69
N TYR A 75 -3.92 3.19 5.92
CA TYR A 75 -4.33 1.83 6.24
C TYR A 75 -3.37 0.82 5.59
N TRP A 76 -3.28 -0.36 6.19
CA TRP A 76 -2.66 -1.52 5.56
C TRP A 76 -3.37 -2.78 6.00
N LYS A 77 -3.40 -3.77 5.12
CA LYS A 77 -3.90 -5.10 5.43
C LYS A 77 -3.00 -6.18 4.87
N THR A 78 -3.06 -7.36 5.50
CA THR A 78 -2.44 -8.55 4.94
C THR A 78 -3.40 -9.11 3.91
N ALA A 79 -2.85 -9.69 2.85
CA ALA A 79 -3.64 -10.40 1.88
C ALA A 79 -2.86 -11.63 1.43
N ARG A 80 -3.52 -12.63 0.86
CA ARG A 80 -2.87 -13.82 0.32
C ARG A 80 -3.42 -14.18 -1.04
N ALA A 81 -2.59 -14.78 -1.87
CA ALA A 81 -3.04 -15.37 -3.11
C ALA A 81 -2.17 -16.56 -3.51
N TYR A 82 -2.77 -17.51 -4.21
CA TYR A 82 -2.12 -18.73 -4.68
C TYR A 82 -2.40 -18.91 -6.16
N TRP A 83 -1.31 -19.12 -6.91
CA TRP A 83 -1.33 -19.53 -8.29
C TRP A 83 -0.64 -20.90 -8.38
N PRO A 84 -1.31 -21.92 -8.95
CA PRO A 84 -0.71 -23.25 -9.10
C PRO A 84 0.36 -23.27 -10.19
N GLU A 85 0.18 -22.43 -11.21
CA GLU A 85 1.11 -22.30 -12.32
C GLU A 85 2.01 -21.09 -12.11
N LYS A 86 3.24 -21.19 -12.62
CA LYS A 86 4.16 -20.06 -12.65
C LYS A 86 3.66 -19.01 -13.63
N PHE A 87 4.02 -17.75 -13.38
CA PHE A 87 3.74 -16.68 -14.31
C PHE A 87 4.32 -17.02 -15.69
N ASN A 88 3.46 -17.02 -16.70
CA ASN A 88 3.77 -17.37 -18.09
C ASN A 88 3.72 -16.15 -19.02
N GLY A 89 3.67 -14.93 -18.47
CA GLY A 89 3.45 -13.70 -19.22
C GLY A 89 1.97 -13.39 -19.48
N GLU A 90 1.07 -14.30 -19.13
CA GLU A 90 -0.38 -14.07 -19.22
C GLU A 90 -0.94 -13.63 -17.87
N ASN A 91 -2.01 -12.84 -17.96
CA ASN A 91 -2.76 -12.36 -16.82
C ASN A 91 -3.70 -13.47 -16.28
N ASN A 92 -3.12 -14.40 -15.52
CA ASN A 92 -3.88 -15.48 -14.89
C ASN A 92 -4.34 -15.10 -13.48
N PRO A 93 -5.65 -15.17 -13.18
CA PRO A 93 -6.15 -14.92 -11.83
C PRO A 93 -5.68 -16.02 -10.86
N PRO A 94 -5.55 -15.71 -9.56
CA PRO A 94 -5.20 -16.70 -8.57
C PRO A 94 -6.30 -17.76 -8.45
N GLN A 95 -5.90 -19.00 -8.24
CA GLN A 95 -6.83 -20.09 -7.95
C GLN A 95 -7.47 -19.94 -6.56
N CYS A 96 -6.77 -19.30 -5.63
CA CYS A 96 -7.31 -18.91 -4.33
C CYS A 96 -6.76 -17.55 -3.91
N SER A 97 -7.60 -16.67 -3.38
CA SER A 97 -7.22 -15.36 -2.86
C SER A 97 -7.88 -15.06 -1.52
N SER A 98 -7.27 -14.21 -0.71
CA SER A 98 -7.75 -13.78 0.60
C SER A 98 -7.44 -12.30 0.73
N VAL A 99 -8.48 -11.48 0.90
CA VAL A 99 -8.36 -10.02 0.98
C VAL A 99 -7.94 -9.52 2.37
N ASP A 100 -8.13 -10.35 3.39
CA ASP A 100 -7.78 -10.11 4.80
C ASP A 100 -6.54 -10.91 5.25
N GLY A 101 -6.15 -11.91 4.46
CA GLY A 101 -5.09 -12.85 4.78
C GLY A 101 -5.48 -13.93 5.80
N GLU A 102 -6.75 -13.99 6.19
CA GLU A 102 -7.31 -14.90 7.19
C GLU A 102 -8.14 -16.02 6.55
N VAL A 103 -9.01 -15.67 5.59
CA VAL A 103 -9.88 -16.63 4.90
C VAL A 103 -9.67 -16.53 3.39
N GLY A 104 -9.29 -17.66 2.78
CA GLY A 104 -9.16 -17.82 1.35
C GLY A 104 -10.48 -18.19 0.69
N GLN A 105 -10.73 -17.58 -0.46
CA GLN A 105 -11.81 -17.90 -1.40
C GLN A 105 -11.21 -18.52 -2.66
N GLY A 106 -11.82 -19.59 -3.15
CA GLY A 106 -11.30 -20.39 -4.28
C GLY A 106 -10.84 -21.77 -3.84
N ASN A 107 -9.86 -22.34 -4.55
CA ASN A 107 -9.33 -23.68 -4.29
C ASN A 107 -7.85 -23.58 -3.86
N PRO A 108 -7.46 -24.04 -2.64
CA PRO A 108 -8.26 -24.84 -1.69
C PRO A 108 -9.23 -24.04 -0.80
N GLY A 109 -9.11 -22.70 -0.74
CA GLY A 109 -9.95 -21.87 0.12
C GLY A 109 -9.79 -22.15 1.62
N GLY A 110 -10.68 -21.56 2.44
CA GLY A 110 -10.76 -21.79 3.88
C GLY A 110 -9.73 -21.00 4.70
N TYR A 111 -9.54 -21.38 5.97
CA TYR A 111 -8.67 -20.63 6.89
C TYR A 111 -7.19 -20.68 6.47
N CYS A 112 -6.63 -19.53 6.11
CA CYS A 112 -5.25 -19.40 5.64
C CYS A 112 -4.23 -19.91 6.67
N ALA A 113 -4.50 -19.73 7.97
CA ALA A 113 -3.63 -20.23 9.05
C ALA A 113 -3.47 -21.77 9.04
N LYS A 114 -4.43 -22.51 8.49
CA LYS A 114 -4.41 -23.98 8.37
C LYS A 114 -4.11 -24.45 6.95
N CYS A 115 -3.92 -23.53 6.00
CA CYS A 115 -3.68 -23.88 4.61
C CYS A 115 -2.28 -24.50 4.45
N PRO A 116 -2.15 -25.71 3.87
CA PRO A 116 -0.85 -26.33 3.60
C PRO A 116 0.03 -25.48 2.68
N LEU A 117 -0.59 -24.77 1.72
CA LEU A 117 0.09 -23.87 0.78
C LEU A 117 0.57 -22.57 1.45
N ALA A 118 0.05 -22.22 2.63
CA ALA A 118 0.51 -21.06 3.39
C ALA A 118 1.71 -21.36 4.30
N GLN A 119 2.13 -22.63 4.40
CA GLN A 119 3.26 -23.03 5.25
C GLN A 119 4.61 -22.71 4.59
N PHE A 120 5.60 -22.35 5.39
CA PHE A 120 6.98 -22.25 4.89
C PHE A 120 7.47 -23.62 4.40
N GLY A 121 8.10 -23.64 3.24
CA GLY A 121 8.54 -24.86 2.56
C GLY A 121 7.55 -25.39 1.51
N SER A 122 6.36 -24.80 1.39
CA SER A 122 5.35 -25.23 0.40
C SER A 122 5.60 -24.71 -1.01
N ALA A 123 6.41 -23.66 -1.19
CA ALA A 123 6.78 -23.16 -2.52
C ALA A 123 7.62 -24.20 -3.28
N ASP A 124 7.59 -24.17 -4.62
CA ASP A 124 8.29 -25.12 -5.50
C ASP A 124 9.80 -25.25 -5.21
N ASN A 125 10.45 -24.16 -4.78
CA ASN A 125 11.87 -24.16 -4.44
C ASN A 125 12.15 -24.60 -2.98
N GLY A 126 11.12 -24.96 -2.21
CA GLY A 126 11.20 -25.33 -0.80
C GLY A 126 11.59 -24.17 0.15
N LYS A 127 11.70 -22.93 -0.35
CA LYS A 127 12.24 -21.77 0.38
C LYS A 127 11.22 -20.63 0.55
N GLY A 128 9.94 -20.97 0.64
CA GLY A 128 8.89 -19.98 0.79
C GLY A 128 7.50 -20.60 0.99
N GLN A 129 6.48 -19.78 0.82
CA GLN A 129 5.08 -20.19 0.85
C GLN A 129 4.55 -20.20 -0.59
N ALA A 130 3.86 -21.26 -1.01
CA ALA A 130 3.21 -21.31 -2.32
C ALA A 130 2.06 -20.29 -2.39
N CYS A 131 1.22 -20.26 -1.36
CA CYS A 131 0.24 -19.21 -1.13
C CYS A 131 0.97 -17.97 -0.59
N LYS A 132 1.26 -17.04 -1.49
CA LYS A 132 2.03 -15.82 -1.24
C LYS A 132 1.29 -14.95 -0.23
N GLN A 133 2.00 -14.55 0.82
CA GLN A 133 1.55 -13.49 1.72
C GLN A 133 2.01 -12.15 1.16
N MET A 134 1.09 -11.21 1.05
CA MET A 134 1.31 -9.85 0.57
C MET A 134 0.85 -8.85 1.62
N ARG A 135 1.25 -7.59 1.45
CA ARG A 135 0.76 -6.47 2.27
C ARG A 135 0.26 -5.35 1.38
N GLN A 136 -1.03 -5.11 1.40
CA GLN A 136 -1.64 -3.98 0.70
C GLN A 136 -1.59 -2.77 1.63
N MET A 137 -1.12 -1.63 1.10
CA MET A 137 -1.06 -0.36 1.81
C MET A 137 -1.81 0.69 1.01
N PHE A 138 -2.45 1.59 1.75
CA PHE A 138 -3.24 2.71 1.23
C PHE A 138 -2.55 4.00 1.64
N ILE A 139 -2.19 4.81 0.66
CA ILE A 139 -1.29 5.95 0.82
C ILE A 139 -1.98 7.18 0.26
N VAL A 140 -2.19 8.19 1.10
CA VAL A 140 -2.60 9.51 0.63
C VAL A 140 -1.34 10.30 0.31
N ARG A 141 -1.24 10.81 -0.91
CA ARG A 141 -0.15 11.70 -1.34
C ARG A 141 -0.57 13.15 -1.18
N GLU A 142 0.41 14.05 -1.22
CA GLU A 142 0.23 15.49 -1.00
C GLU A 142 -0.86 16.10 -1.90
N ASN A 143 -0.92 15.73 -3.17
CA ASN A 143 -1.85 16.35 -4.14
C ASN A 143 -3.07 15.48 -4.48
N ASP A 144 -3.26 14.37 -3.78
CA ASP A 144 -4.31 13.39 -4.12
C ASP A 144 -5.39 13.34 -3.03
N ILE A 145 -6.65 13.29 -3.45
CA ILE A 145 -7.80 13.12 -2.54
C ILE A 145 -8.00 11.63 -2.21
N LEU A 146 -7.92 10.78 -3.23
CA LEU A 146 -8.11 9.35 -3.09
C LEU A 146 -6.78 8.67 -2.74
N PRO A 147 -6.80 7.63 -1.89
CA PRO A 147 -5.58 6.92 -1.55
C PRO A 147 -5.12 6.03 -2.70
N LEU A 148 -3.82 6.08 -2.97
CA LEU A 148 -3.11 5.13 -3.81
C LEU A 148 -2.97 3.78 -3.11
N VAL A 149 -3.13 2.69 -3.86
CA VAL A 149 -2.91 1.32 -3.40
C VAL A 149 -1.54 0.82 -3.86
N ILE A 150 -0.73 0.30 -2.93
CA ILE A 150 0.48 -0.46 -3.26
C ILE A 150 0.43 -1.84 -2.60
N THR A 151 0.69 -2.89 -3.39
CA THR A 151 0.75 -4.27 -2.87
C THR A 151 2.19 -4.72 -2.77
N LEU A 152 2.68 -4.84 -1.54
CA LEU A 152 4.04 -5.27 -1.26
C LEU A 152 4.20 -6.80 -1.45
N PRO A 153 5.25 -7.24 -2.15
CA PRO A 153 5.62 -8.64 -2.24
C PRO A 153 6.07 -9.21 -0.88
N PRO A 154 6.10 -10.56 -0.74
CA PRO A 154 6.65 -11.23 0.44
C PRO A 154 8.04 -10.70 0.86
N THR A 155 8.90 -10.39 -0.11
CA THR A 155 10.26 -9.88 0.11
C THR A 155 10.30 -8.50 0.77
N SER A 156 9.24 -7.71 0.62
CA SER A 156 9.11 -6.34 1.15
C SER A 156 8.33 -6.27 2.47
N ILE A 157 7.70 -7.37 2.92
CA ILE A 157 6.93 -7.40 4.18
C ILE A 157 7.83 -7.18 5.40
N LYS A 158 9.03 -7.79 5.43
CA LYS A 158 9.95 -7.66 6.56
C LYS A 158 10.45 -6.21 6.73
N PRO A 159 10.94 -5.51 5.69
CA PRO A 159 11.24 -4.08 5.76
C PRO A 159 10.07 -3.23 6.30
N ALA A 160 8.86 -3.42 5.76
CA ALA A 160 7.66 -2.71 6.21
C ALA A 160 7.36 -2.96 7.70
N LYS A 161 7.42 -4.22 8.15
CA LYS A 161 7.24 -4.58 9.57
C LYS A 161 8.28 -3.91 10.45
N GLN A 162 9.54 -3.88 10.05
CA GLN A 162 10.60 -3.23 10.83
C GLN A 162 10.38 -1.72 10.94
N TYR A 163 9.93 -1.07 9.88
CA TYR A 163 9.58 0.35 9.90
C TYR A 163 8.43 0.64 10.88
N PHE A 164 7.32 -0.09 10.80
CA PHE A 164 6.20 0.07 11.74
C PHE A 164 6.60 -0.23 13.19
N MET A 165 7.43 -1.26 13.43
CA MET A 165 7.96 -1.54 14.77
C MET A 165 8.81 -0.40 15.32
N ARG A 166 9.61 0.27 14.47
CA ARG A 166 10.41 1.43 14.89
C ARG A 166 9.52 2.62 15.25
N LEU A 167 8.47 2.90 14.46
CA LEU A 167 7.46 3.91 14.80
C LEU A 167 6.76 3.59 16.13
N ALA A 168 6.29 2.35 16.29
CA ALA A 168 5.63 1.89 17.51
C ALA A 168 6.55 2.00 18.74
N SER A 169 7.85 1.70 18.61
CA SER A 169 8.82 1.85 19.70
C SER A 169 9.03 3.30 20.16
N LYS A 170 8.59 4.27 19.35
CA LYS A 170 8.58 5.70 19.66
C LYS A 170 7.20 6.23 20.05
N GLY A 171 6.17 5.36 20.13
CA GLY A 171 4.81 5.76 20.41
C GLY A 171 4.10 6.49 19.26
N ILE A 172 4.59 6.35 18.03
CA ILE A 172 4.08 7.08 16.86
C ILE A 172 3.20 6.15 16.01
N LYS A 173 1.96 6.56 15.68
CA LYS A 173 1.12 5.84 14.72
C LYS A 173 1.67 6.02 13.31
N TYR A 174 1.57 4.99 12.46
CA TYR A 174 2.02 5.07 11.07
C TYR A 174 1.25 6.12 10.24
N ALA A 175 -0.01 6.40 10.61
CA ALA A 175 -0.83 7.44 9.98
C ALA A 175 -0.48 8.86 10.43
N HIS A 176 0.38 9.03 11.44
CA HIS A 176 0.78 10.34 12.00
C HIS A 176 2.11 10.84 11.44
N VAL A 177 2.57 10.24 10.33
CA VAL A 177 3.84 10.57 9.69
C VAL A 177 3.69 10.55 8.17
N VAL A 178 4.52 11.36 7.50
CA VAL A 178 4.79 11.16 6.09
C VAL A 178 5.90 10.12 5.96
N SER A 179 5.59 9.05 5.23
CA SER A 179 6.49 7.95 4.95
C SER A 179 7.01 8.06 3.52
N ARG A 180 8.28 7.75 3.32
CA ARG A 180 8.86 7.52 1.98
C ARG A 180 9.01 6.02 1.76
N ILE A 181 8.52 5.55 0.62
CA ILE A 181 8.73 4.19 0.11
C ILE A 181 9.63 4.29 -1.11
N SER A 182 10.80 3.64 -1.04
CA SER A 182 11.78 3.57 -2.13
C SER A 182 11.99 2.13 -2.57
N LEU A 183 12.60 1.91 -3.73
CA LEU A 183 12.95 0.57 -4.22
C LEU A 183 14.46 0.35 -4.22
N GLU A 184 14.89 -0.75 -3.61
CA GLU A 184 16.27 -1.25 -3.71
C GLU A 184 16.32 -2.48 -4.60
N LYS A 185 17.33 -2.55 -5.47
CA LYS A 185 17.68 -3.78 -6.18
C LYS A 185 18.28 -4.78 -5.19
N ALA A 186 17.69 -5.96 -5.09
CA ALA A 186 18.16 -7.04 -4.23
C ALA A 186 18.24 -8.37 -5.00
N LYS A 187 18.91 -9.37 -4.43
CA LYS A 187 19.00 -10.72 -4.99
C LYS A 187 18.48 -11.76 -4.01
N SER A 188 17.73 -12.75 -4.52
CA SER A 188 17.29 -13.90 -3.73
C SER A 188 18.45 -14.86 -3.49
N THR A 189 18.26 -15.86 -2.64
CA THR A 189 19.26 -16.93 -2.45
C THR A 189 19.54 -17.72 -3.72
N ASP A 190 18.60 -17.70 -4.66
CA ASP A 190 18.68 -18.43 -5.93
C ASP A 190 19.23 -17.52 -7.06
N GLY A 191 19.69 -16.31 -6.73
CA GLY A 191 20.34 -15.38 -7.66
C GLY A 191 19.41 -14.45 -8.43
N ILE A 192 18.09 -14.61 -8.27
CA ILE A 192 17.05 -13.82 -8.95
C ILE A 192 17.05 -12.38 -8.43
N THR A 193 17.07 -11.42 -9.34
CA THR A 193 17.11 -10.00 -9.00
C THR A 193 15.70 -9.44 -8.90
N TYR A 194 15.38 -8.80 -7.79
CA TYR A 194 14.05 -8.25 -7.54
C TYR A 194 14.11 -6.85 -6.92
N SER A 195 12.97 -6.15 -6.98
CA SER A 195 12.79 -4.84 -6.38
C SER A 195 12.21 -4.99 -4.97
N LYS A 196 12.90 -4.41 -3.99
CA LYS A 196 12.56 -4.51 -2.58
C LYS A 196 12.16 -3.14 -2.05
N ALA A 197 10.93 -3.00 -1.57
CA ALA A 197 10.48 -1.77 -0.97
C ALA A 197 11.15 -1.55 0.40
N VAL A 198 11.66 -0.34 0.61
CA VAL A 198 12.24 0.12 1.86
C VAL A 198 11.58 1.41 2.31
N PHE A 199 11.54 1.63 3.62
CA PHE A 199 10.72 2.67 4.24
C PHE A 199 11.57 3.60 5.10
N SER A 200 11.31 4.89 5.00
CA SER A 200 11.90 5.91 5.86
C SER A 200 10.88 6.94 6.30
N LEU A 201 11.18 7.62 7.41
CA LEU A 201 10.38 8.73 7.93
C LEU A 201 10.81 10.02 7.20
N VAL A 202 9.85 10.74 6.62
CA VAL A 202 10.08 12.07 6.04
C VAL A 202 9.83 13.14 7.10
N GLN A 203 8.63 13.16 7.68
CA GLN A 203 8.25 14.10 8.73
C GLN A 203 7.17 13.52 9.64
N GLN A 204 7.10 14.02 10.88
CA GLN A 204 5.94 13.80 11.75
C GLN A 204 4.90 14.88 11.47
N LEU A 205 3.62 14.51 11.48
CA LEU A 205 2.52 15.44 11.27
C LEU A 205 2.23 16.21 12.56
N GLU A 206 1.69 17.41 12.42
CA GLU A 206 1.22 18.19 13.55
C GLU A 206 -0.04 17.55 14.18
N PRO A 207 -0.27 17.72 15.50
CA PRO A 207 -1.41 17.09 16.18
C PRO A 207 -2.78 17.37 15.54
N GLU A 208 -3.03 18.61 15.06
CA GLU A 208 -4.28 18.96 14.39
C GLU A 208 -4.48 18.17 13.09
N ILE A 209 -3.40 17.94 12.35
CA ILE A 209 -3.43 17.15 11.12
C ILE A 209 -3.70 15.68 11.43
N CYS A 210 -3.10 15.15 12.50
CA CYS A 210 -3.31 13.77 12.94
C CYS A 210 -4.78 13.46 13.24
N GLU A 211 -5.51 14.38 13.87
CA GLU A 211 -6.94 14.23 14.14
C GLU A 211 -7.76 14.16 12.84
N LYS A 212 -7.46 15.01 11.86
CA LYS A 212 -8.11 15.00 10.54
C LYS A 212 -7.82 13.72 9.77
N ILE A 213 -6.58 13.22 9.81
CA ILE A 213 -6.22 11.94 9.18
C ILE A 213 -6.93 10.76 9.85
N ASP A 214 -7.00 10.73 11.18
CA ASP A 214 -7.69 9.66 11.90
C ASP A 214 -9.18 9.63 11.50
N ALA A 215 -9.86 10.80 11.47
CA ALA A 215 -11.25 10.91 11.05
C ALA A 215 -11.48 10.52 9.57
N PHE A 216 -10.62 11.00 8.66
CA PHE A 216 -10.68 10.64 7.24
C PHE A 216 -10.51 9.13 7.06
N THR A 217 -9.49 8.54 7.70
CA THR A 217 -9.20 7.11 7.64
C THR A 217 -10.40 6.28 8.14
N GLU A 218 -11.01 6.68 9.25
CA GLU A 218 -12.20 5.99 9.79
C GLU A 218 -13.38 6.04 8.81
N SER A 219 -13.60 7.18 8.15
CA SER A 219 -14.72 7.35 7.21
C SER A 219 -14.62 6.45 5.97
N ILE A 220 -13.39 6.21 5.47
CA ILE A 220 -13.18 5.40 4.26
C ILE A 220 -12.74 3.96 4.54
N ARG A 221 -12.44 3.61 5.80
CA ARG A 221 -11.98 2.26 6.20
C ARG A 221 -12.86 1.12 5.67
N PRO A 222 -14.21 1.18 5.73
CA PRO A 222 -15.04 0.10 5.20
C PRO A 222 -14.83 -0.15 3.71
N MET A 223 -14.62 0.92 2.92
CA MET A 223 -14.30 0.80 1.50
C MET A 223 -12.92 0.16 1.31
N LEU A 224 -11.89 0.63 2.03
CA LEU A 224 -10.52 0.09 1.92
C LEU A 224 -10.43 -1.41 2.30
N GLU A 225 -11.26 -1.87 3.24
CA GLU A 225 -11.33 -3.28 3.65
C GLU A 225 -11.82 -4.20 2.51
N THR A 226 -12.64 -3.70 1.60
CA THR A 226 -13.15 -4.48 0.44
C THR A 226 -12.18 -4.56 -0.74
N VAL A 227 -11.13 -3.74 -0.76
CA VAL A 227 -10.15 -3.70 -1.87
C VAL A 227 -9.46 -5.05 -2.04
N SER A 228 -9.67 -5.69 -3.19
CA SER A 228 -8.98 -6.94 -3.50
C SER A 228 -7.51 -6.65 -3.85
N ILE A 229 -6.67 -7.67 -3.70
CA ILE A 229 -5.40 -7.70 -4.43
C ILE A 229 -5.75 -7.58 -5.91
N ASP A 230 -4.95 -6.83 -6.67
CA ASP A 230 -5.11 -6.82 -8.12
C ASP A 230 -4.81 -8.24 -8.61
N THR A 231 -5.86 -8.98 -8.94
CA THR A 231 -5.80 -10.37 -9.41
C THR A 231 -5.40 -10.46 -10.87
N GLY A 232 -5.12 -9.30 -11.50
CA GLY A 232 -4.75 -9.12 -12.89
C GLY A 232 -3.28 -9.39 -13.24
N GLU A 233 -2.50 -10.03 -12.36
CA GLU A 233 -1.16 -10.50 -12.69
C GLU A 233 -0.71 -11.45 -11.58
N ALA A 234 -0.22 -12.65 -11.92
CA ALA A 234 0.65 -13.34 -10.97
C ALA A 234 1.94 -12.51 -10.90
N PRO A 235 2.27 -11.85 -9.78
CA PRO A 235 3.37 -10.92 -9.79
C PRO A 235 4.69 -11.64 -10.06
N ASP A 236 5.47 -11.15 -11.01
CA ASP A 236 6.69 -11.82 -11.50
C ASP A 236 7.90 -11.69 -10.55
N TRP A 237 7.67 -11.80 -9.24
CA TRP A 237 8.70 -11.60 -8.22
C TRP A 237 9.72 -12.74 -8.13
N ASP A 238 9.41 -13.87 -8.77
CA ASP A 238 10.13 -15.13 -8.65
C ASP A 238 10.77 -15.59 -9.98
N ASN A 239 10.70 -14.83 -11.08
CA ASN A 239 11.45 -15.12 -12.32
C ASN A 239 12.67 -14.20 -12.50
#